data_AF-A0A1H4URM6-F1
#
_entry.id   AF-A0A1H4URM6-F1
#
_cell.length_a   1.000
_cell.length_b   1.000
_cell.length_c   1.000
_cell.angle_alpha   90.00
_cell.angle_beta   90.00
_cell.angle_gamma   90.00
#
_symmetry.space_group_name_H-M   'P 1'
#
loop_
_entity.id
_entity.type
_entity.pdbx_description
1 polymer ?
#
loop_
_entity_poly.entity_id
_entity_poly.type
_entity_poly.pdbx_seq_one_letter_code
_entity_poly.pdbx_strand_id
1 'polypeptide(L)'
;MKNILNLVIITLLIFSCKENKSKPNELASSSETTEYSGTASVTQGIATTIAEDIYSCERGRKTDVGEITSTDGKKWIVPAQTNYTNNDFPFAGNLFNSCEGKNYATTKEALASFDNSKLIEIDEDGEIFTAYIFADNYFEMYVNGIPVGKDKVPFTEFNSSIVKFKVQKPYTIAMKLVDWEEHLGVGCEENRGKSFHNGDGGMVAVIKDAQNNIIAKTDESWKAQTFYTAPIKDLSCVSEEGNYRYSKNCDTNGGQDGSSFYALHWELPNEWMNADFDDSNWPNATTYTNKAIGVDNKPSYTNFTSIFDDSDNDAEFIWSTNVVLDNEVLVRYTIK
;
A
#
# COMPACT_ATOMS: atom_id res chain seq x y z
N MET A 1 -0.23 46.66 -96.60
CA MET A 1 0.75 45.56 -96.69
C MET A 1 0.63 44.74 -95.42
N LYS A 2 0.37 43.44 -95.60
CA LYS A 2 0.14 42.42 -94.57
C LYS A 2 1.45 42.08 -93.85
N ASN A 3 1.40 41.86 -92.54
CA ASN A 3 2.34 41.02 -91.77
C ASN A 3 1.47 40.30 -90.72
N ILE A 4 0.80 39.20 -91.06
CA ILE A 4 1.26 37.80 -90.99
C ILE A 4 1.95 37.45 -89.67
N LEU A 5 1.11 36.87 -88.81
CA LEU A 5 1.34 35.98 -87.69
C LEU A 5 2.31 34.84 -88.06
N ASN A 6 3.32 34.58 -87.22
CA ASN A 6 3.95 33.27 -87.13
C ASN A 6 4.11 32.90 -85.65
N LEU A 7 3.29 31.93 -85.28
CA LEU A 7 3.22 31.25 -83.99
C LEU A 7 4.33 30.20 -83.96
N VAL A 8 5.33 30.36 -83.09
CA VAL A 8 6.33 29.31 -82.83
C VAL A 8 5.87 28.52 -81.60
N ILE A 9 5.48 27.27 -81.85
CA ILE A 9 5.15 26.26 -80.84
C ILE A 9 6.48 25.75 -80.26
N ILE A 10 6.71 26.00 -78.97
CA ILE A 10 7.80 25.39 -78.22
C ILE A 10 7.26 24.12 -77.55
N THR A 11 7.67 22.97 -78.07
CA THR A 11 7.46 21.65 -77.47
C THR A 11 8.46 21.46 -76.33
N LEU A 12 8.00 21.52 -75.07
CA LEU A 12 8.79 21.10 -73.92
C LEU A 12 8.89 19.56 -73.88
N LEU A 13 10.11 19.05 -74.08
CA LEU A 13 10.47 17.67 -73.75
C LEU A 13 10.82 17.61 -72.26
N ILE A 14 9.90 17.06 -71.45
CA ILE A 14 10.14 16.72 -70.04
C ILE A 14 10.93 15.40 -69.99
N PHE A 15 12.23 15.50 -69.73
CA PHE A 15 13.05 14.36 -69.32
C PHE A 15 12.74 14.02 -67.86
N SER A 16 12.23 12.81 -67.68
CA SER A 16 12.01 12.16 -66.40
C SER A 16 13.35 11.79 -65.76
N CYS A 17 13.71 12.50 -64.70
CA CYS A 17 14.67 12.01 -63.71
C CYS A 17 13.89 11.70 -62.42
N LYS A 18 13.97 10.42 -62.06
CA LYS A 18 13.30 9.75 -60.95
C LYS A 18 13.89 10.23 -59.62
N GLU A 19 13.26 11.21 -58.99
CA GLU A 19 13.45 11.47 -57.56
C GLU A 19 12.63 10.46 -56.77
N ASN A 20 13.31 9.59 -56.02
CA ASN A 20 12.70 8.76 -54.98
C ASN A 20 12.19 9.68 -53.86
N LYS A 21 10.97 10.18 -54.00
CA LYS A 21 10.20 10.71 -52.89
C LYS A 21 9.79 9.53 -52.01
N SER A 22 10.53 9.32 -50.94
CA SER A 22 10.05 8.53 -49.81
C SER A 22 8.67 9.06 -49.41
N LYS A 23 7.69 8.16 -49.45
CA LYS A 23 6.39 8.41 -48.83
C LYS A 23 6.65 8.84 -47.38
N PRO A 24 5.91 9.82 -46.83
CA PRO A 24 5.81 9.88 -45.39
C PRO A 24 5.25 8.52 -44.97
N ASN A 25 6.03 7.74 -44.22
CA ASN A 25 5.42 6.74 -43.37
C ASN A 25 4.50 7.54 -42.46
N GLU A 26 3.19 7.48 -42.71
CA GLU A 26 2.24 7.46 -41.62
C GLU A 26 2.67 6.28 -40.75
N LEU A 27 3.58 6.55 -39.82
CA LEU A 27 3.60 5.83 -38.57
C LEU A 27 2.21 6.08 -38.01
N ALA A 28 1.33 5.11 -38.21
CA ALA A 28 0.24 4.89 -37.30
C ALA A 28 0.87 4.91 -35.91
N SER A 29 0.77 6.06 -35.24
CA SER A 29 0.79 6.13 -33.80
C SER A 29 -0.49 5.44 -33.34
N SER A 30 -0.53 4.12 -33.49
CA SER A 30 -1.29 3.31 -32.56
C SER A 30 -0.49 3.36 -31.26
N SER A 31 -0.64 4.46 -30.52
CA SER A 31 -0.68 4.32 -29.07
C SER A 31 -1.93 3.48 -28.84
N GLU A 32 -1.80 2.16 -28.97
CA GLU A 32 -2.69 1.26 -28.25
C GLU A 32 -2.48 1.66 -26.80
N THR A 33 -3.33 2.57 -26.32
CA THR A 33 -3.54 2.72 -24.89
C THR A 33 -3.94 1.33 -24.44
N THR A 34 -3.02 0.62 -23.78
CA THR A 34 -3.33 -0.70 -23.25
C THR A 34 -4.39 -0.47 -22.19
N GLU A 35 -5.66 -0.62 -22.59
CA GLU A 35 -6.79 -0.38 -21.71
C GLU A 35 -6.79 -1.48 -20.65
N TYR A 36 -6.64 -1.07 -19.40
CA TYR A 36 -6.90 -1.95 -18.27
C TYR A 36 -8.36 -2.39 -18.31
N SER A 37 -8.60 -3.70 -18.23
CA SER A 37 -9.92 -4.32 -18.38
C SER A 37 -10.48 -4.91 -17.08
N GLY A 38 -9.77 -4.73 -15.96
CA GLY A 38 -10.21 -5.17 -14.64
C GLY A 38 -11.21 -4.20 -13.99
N THR A 39 -11.47 -4.41 -12.70
CA THR A 39 -12.53 -3.70 -11.98
C THR A 39 -12.08 -2.40 -11.30
N ALA A 40 -10.78 -2.12 -11.25
CA ALA A 40 -10.23 -0.93 -10.62
C ALA A 40 -10.54 0.37 -11.38
N SER A 41 -10.61 1.46 -10.63
CA SER A 41 -10.49 2.82 -11.17
C SER A 41 -9.01 3.11 -11.45
N VAL A 42 -8.70 3.64 -12.63
CA VAL A 42 -7.31 3.91 -13.06
C VAL A 42 -6.96 5.39 -12.85
N THR A 43 -5.84 5.66 -12.19
CA THR A 43 -5.23 7.00 -12.12
C THR A 43 -3.89 7.00 -12.85
N GLN A 44 -3.42 8.18 -13.29
CA GLN A 44 -2.10 8.34 -13.90
C GLN A 44 -1.43 9.63 -13.43
N GLY A 45 -0.16 9.54 -13.07
CA GLY A 45 0.67 10.66 -12.65
C GLY A 45 0.52 11.03 -11.17
N ILE A 46 1.13 12.14 -10.80
CA ILE A 46 1.27 12.58 -9.41
C ILE A 46 -0.02 13.24 -8.92
N ALA A 47 -0.48 12.83 -7.74
CA ALA A 47 -1.63 13.41 -7.07
C ALA A 47 -1.37 14.85 -6.60
N THR A 48 -2.45 15.60 -6.38
CA THR A 48 -2.36 16.93 -5.77
C THR A 48 -2.29 16.79 -4.26
N THR A 49 -1.26 17.34 -3.62
CA THR A 49 -1.18 17.37 -2.15
C THR A 49 -2.32 18.20 -1.55
N ILE A 50 -3.03 17.65 -0.57
CA ILE A 50 -4.12 18.31 0.14
C ILE A 50 -3.82 18.49 1.64
N ALA A 51 -2.88 17.74 2.18
CA ALA A 51 -2.30 17.94 3.50
C ALA A 51 -0.82 17.57 3.46
N GLU A 52 0.02 18.38 4.08
CA GLU A 52 1.47 18.14 4.18
C GLU A 52 1.81 17.68 5.60
N ASP A 53 2.76 16.77 5.72
CA ASP A 53 3.36 16.35 7.00
C ASP A 53 2.34 16.16 8.14
N ILE A 54 1.34 15.29 7.93
CA ILE A 54 0.32 15.02 8.97
C ILE A 54 0.92 14.47 10.27
N TYR A 55 2.16 14.00 10.19
CA TYR A 55 3.02 13.61 11.30
C TYR A 55 4.46 14.12 11.07
N SER A 56 5.14 14.52 12.15
CA SER A 56 6.52 14.96 12.12
C SER A 56 7.39 14.20 13.13
N CYS A 57 8.55 13.77 12.67
CA CYS A 57 9.58 13.10 13.45
C CYS A 57 10.97 13.52 12.94
N GLU A 58 11.95 13.71 13.82
CA GLU A 58 13.26 14.31 13.48
C GLU A 58 13.99 13.60 12.33
N ARG A 59 13.88 12.27 12.25
CA ARG A 59 14.46 11.44 11.18
C ARG A 59 13.38 10.77 10.33
N GLY A 60 12.14 11.21 10.48
CA GLY A 60 11.01 10.69 9.74
C GLY A 60 10.94 11.25 8.33
N ARG A 61 10.32 10.48 7.45
CA ARG A 61 9.97 10.90 6.10
C ARG A 61 8.67 11.69 6.10
N LYS A 62 8.45 12.43 5.02
CA LYS A 62 7.24 13.25 4.86
C LYS A 62 5.99 12.37 4.81
N THR A 63 4.93 12.84 5.44
CA THR A 63 3.67 12.09 5.59
C THR A 63 2.52 12.84 4.93
N ASP A 64 2.77 13.29 3.71
CA ASP A 64 1.77 14.03 2.93
C ASP A 64 0.56 13.14 2.60
N VAL A 65 -0.57 13.79 2.33
CA VAL A 65 -1.79 13.17 1.83
C VAL A 65 -2.23 13.92 0.58
N GLY A 66 -2.60 13.17 -0.45
CA GLY A 66 -3.01 13.70 -1.75
C GLY A 66 -4.42 13.34 -2.16
N GLU A 67 -4.89 13.99 -3.22
CA GLU A 67 -6.09 13.64 -3.96
C GLU A 67 -5.75 13.51 -5.46
N ILE A 68 -6.28 12.47 -6.10
CA ILE A 68 -6.21 12.28 -7.55
C ILE A 68 -7.56 11.83 -8.10
N THR A 69 -7.89 12.26 -9.32
CA THR A 69 -9.12 11.85 -10.01
C THR A 69 -8.82 10.77 -11.03
N SER A 70 -9.52 9.65 -10.97
CA SER A 70 -9.38 8.53 -11.90
C SER A 70 -10.10 8.78 -13.24
N THR A 71 -9.80 7.94 -14.24
CA THR A 71 -10.37 8.04 -15.59
C THR A 71 -11.90 7.88 -15.64
N ASP A 72 -12.49 7.22 -14.65
CA ASP A 72 -13.94 7.09 -14.45
C ASP A 72 -14.56 8.26 -13.65
N GLY A 73 -13.77 9.27 -13.28
CA GLY A 73 -14.22 10.49 -12.61
C GLY A 73 -14.34 10.39 -11.08
N LYS A 74 -13.96 9.27 -10.47
CA LYS A 74 -13.90 9.15 -9.00
C LYS A 74 -12.67 9.86 -8.44
N LYS A 75 -12.76 10.28 -7.17
CA LYS A 75 -11.66 10.90 -6.43
C LYS A 75 -11.10 9.91 -5.42
N TRP A 76 -9.78 9.86 -5.33
CA TRP A 76 -9.04 8.95 -4.46
C TRP A 76 -8.10 9.74 -3.56
N ILE A 77 -8.15 9.43 -2.26
CA ILE A 77 -7.20 9.93 -1.27
C ILE A 77 -6.01 8.97 -1.23
N VAL A 78 -4.80 9.51 -1.34
CA VAL A 78 -3.57 8.73 -1.43
C VAL A 78 -2.57 9.16 -0.34
N PRO A 79 -1.81 8.24 0.28
CA PRO A 79 -1.71 6.80 -0.03
C PRO A 79 -2.99 6.01 0.30
N ALA A 80 -3.79 6.46 1.27
CA ALA A 80 -5.09 5.89 1.56
C ALA A 80 -5.96 6.89 2.35
N GLN A 81 -7.28 6.71 2.32
CA GLN A 81 -8.16 7.37 3.29
C GLN A 81 -8.03 6.69 4.66
N THR A 82 -7.19 7.27 5.53
CA THR A 82 -6.93 6.76 6.89
C THR A 82 -7.71 7.51 7.96
N ASN A 83 -7.78 6.91 9.14
CA ASN A 83 -8.25 7.49 10.39
C ASN A 83 -7.13 8.17 11.17
N TYR A 84 -5.96 8.48 10.58
CA TYR A 84 -4.82 9.01 11.32
C TYR A 84 -5.16 10.27 12.13
N THR A 85 -5.87 11.22 11.51
CA THR A 85 -6.31 12.48 12.14
C THR A 85 -7.66 12.35 12.87
N ASN A 86 -8.31 11.18 12.84
CA ASN A 86 -9.56 10.92 13.55
C ASN A 86 -9.31 10.69 15.04
N ASN A 87 -9.72 11.65 15.89
CA ASN A 87 -9.52 11.58 17.34
C ASN A 87 -10.37 10.49 18.02
N ASP A 88 -11.43 10.01 17.39
CA ASP A 88 -12.27 8.93 17.92
C ASP A 88 -11.64 7.55 17.71
N PHE A 89 -10.59 7.47 16.88
CA PHE A 89 -9.80 6.26 16.69
C PHE A 89 -8.55 6.31 17.59
N PRO A 90 -8.43 5.43 18.60
CA PRO A 90 -7.32 5.47 19.54
C PRO A 90 -5.98 5.13 18.88
N PHE A 91 -4.92 5.86 19.25
CA PHE A 91 -3.55 5.45 18.95
C PHE A 91 -3.10 4.29 19.83
N ALA A 92 -2.39 3.32 19.24
CA ALA A 92 -1.82 2.20 19.96
C ALA A 92 -0.79 2.62 21.04
N GLY A 93 -0.51 1.71 21.97
CA GLY A 93 0.62 1.83 22.89
C GLY A 93 1.95 1.59 22.17
N ASN A 94 3.06 2.12 22.69
CA ASN A 94 4.37 1.91 22.10
C ASN A 94 4.98 0.60 22.62
N LEU A 95 5.31 -0.32 21.71
CA LEU A 95 6.31 -1.37 21.98
C LEU A 95 7.71 -0.81 21.77
N PHE A 96 7.89 -0.04 20.69
CA PHE A 96 9.06 0.79 20.41
C PHE A 96 8.64 1.97 19.54
N ASN A 97 9.08 3.18 19.84
CA ASN A 97 8.86 4.36 19.01
C ASN A 97 9.95 5.42 19.28
N SER A 98 10.89 5.56 18.35
CA SER A 98 12.01 6.49 18.50
C SER A 98 11.59 7.94 18.36
N CYS A 99 10.56 8.24 17.57
CA CYS A 99 10.00 9.57 17.40
C CYS A 99 9.41 10.15 18.69
N GLU A 100 8.94 9.30 19.61
CA GLU A 100 8.48 9.69 20.95
C GLU A 100 9.49 9.40 22.08
N GLY A 101 10.72 8.99 21.74
CA GLY A 101 11.75 8.61 22.72
C GLY A 101 11.44 7.33 23.50
N LYS A 102 10.52 6.50 23.02
CA LYS A 102 10.11 5.20 23.60
C LYS A 102 10.95 4.06 23.04
N ASN A 103 12.25 4.13 23.27
CA ASN A 103 13.25 3.16 22.76
C ASN A 103 13.41 1.95 23.69
N TYR A 104 12.32 1.23 23.99
CA TYR A 104 12.37 0.07 24.87
C TYR A 104 13.23 -1.04 24.27
N ALA A 105 14.07 -1.68 25.09
CA ALA A 105 14.96 -2.75 24.63
C ALA A 105 14.30 -4.14 24.73
N THR A 106 13.26 -4.27 25.55
CA THR A 106 12.57 -5.55 25.78
C THR A 106 11.06 -5.36 25.91
N THR A 107 10.29 -6.41 25.58
CA THR A 107 8.82 -6.43 25.78
C THR A 107 8.42 -6.13 27.22
N LYS A 108 9.23 -6.58 28.20
CA LYS A 108 8.97 -6.36 29.62
C LYS A 108 9.01 -4.86 29.98
N GLU A 109 9.99 -4.12 29.47
CA GLU A 109 10.12 -2.68 29.71
C GLU A 109 8.96 -1.90 29.07
N ALA A 110 8.59 -2.26 27.84
CA ALA A 110 7.48 -1.65 27.14
C ALA A 110 6.15 -1.89 27.86
N LEU A 111 5.87 -3.13 28.28
CA LEU A 111 4.67 -3.47 29.03
C LEU A 111 4.60 -2.79 30.41
N ALA A 112 5.73 -2.65 31.10
CA ALA A 112 5.79 -1.94 32.38
C ALA A 112 5.47 -0.44 32.22
N SER A 113 5.66 0.11 31.02
CA SER A 113 5.35 1.50 30.68
C SER A 113 3.99 1.68 29.99
N PHE A 114 3.25 0.59 29.76
CA PHE A 114 1.96 0.65 29.08
C PHE A 114 0.93 1.36 29.97
N ASP A 115 0.26 2.35 29.40
CA ASP A 115 -0.84 3.06 30.04
C ASP A 115 -2.12 2.22 29.96
N ASN A 116 -2.52 1.61 31.08
CA ASN A 116 -3.72 0.77 31.14
C ASN A 116 -5.02 1.53 30.85
N SER A 117 -5.04 2.87 30.87
CA SER A 117 -6.20 3.63 30.40
C SER A 117 -6.44 3.48 28.89
N LYS A 118 -5.46 2.96 28.14
CA LYS A 118 -5.57 2.63 26.71
C LYS A 118 -6.13 1.24 26.44
N LEU A 119 -6.49 0.46 27.46
CA LEU A 119 -7.19 -0.80 27.27
C LEU A 119 -8.60 -0.50 26.73
N ILE A 120 -8.94 -1.07 25.57
CA ILE A 120 -10.26 -0.90 24.96
C ILE A 120 -11.16 -2.05 25.42
N GLU A 121 -12.19 -1.74 26.21
CA GLU A 121 -13.21 -2.71 26.61
C GLU A 121 -14.32 -2.78 25.57
N ILE A 122 -14.47 -3.94 24.94
CA ILE A 122 -15.50 -4.23 23.92
C ILE A 122 -16.65 -4.99 24.59
N ASP A 123 -16.33 -6.04 25.35
CA ASP A 123 -17.28 -6.84 26.11
C ASP A 123 -16.92 -6.86 27.60
N GLU A 124 -17.88 -6.50 28.47
CA GLU A 124 -17.69 -6.46 29.93
C GLU A 124 -17.27 -7.83 30.50
N ASP A 125 -17.83 -8.92 29.97
CA ASP A 125 -17.51 -10.30 30.38
C ASP A 125 -16.42 -10.94 29.49
N GLY A 126 -15.68 -10.14 28.72
CA GLY A 126 -14.61 -10.59 27.83
C GLY A 126 -13.30 -10.93 28.54
N GLU A 127 -12.41 -11.59 27.80
CA GLU A 127 -11.03 -11.86 28.20
C GLU A 127 -10.11 -10.75 27.69
N ILE A 128 -9.01 -10.48 28.39
CA ILE A 128 -8.01 -9.49 27.96
C ILE A 128 -7.01 -10.14 27.03
N PHE A 129 -6.83 -9.52 25.86
CA PHE A 129 -5.79 -9.87 24.89
C PHE A 129 -4.84 -8.70 24.68
N THR A 130 -3.59 -9.05 24.34
CA THR A 130 -2.56 -8.08 23.93
C THR A 130 -2.06 -8.45 22.54
N ALA A 131 -2.26 -7.57 21.57
CA ALA A 131 -1.65 -7.66 20.26
C ALA A 131 -0.34 -6.86 20.23
N TYR A 132 0.73 -7.50 19.77
CA TYR A 132 2.00 -6.88 19.41
C TYR A 132 2.05 -6.80 17.90
N ILE A 133 2.36 -5.62 17.35
CA ILE A 133 2.25 -5.37 15.91
C ILE A 133 3.49 -4.62 15.45
N PHE A 134 4.06 -5.03 14.33
CA PHE A 134 5.01 -4.25 13.55
C PHE A 134 4.43 -4.12 12.13
N ALA A 135 4.44 -2.90 11.58
CA ALA A 135 3.99 -2.62 10.23
C ALA A 135 5.08 -1.86 9.45
N ASP A 136 5.24 -2.24 8.19
CA ASP A 136 5.92 -1.50 7.14
C ASP A 136 4.80 -0.97 6.22
N ASN A 137 4.22 0.20 6.42
CA ASN A 137 4.51 1.19 7.47
C ASN A 137 3.38 1.40 8.49
N TYR A 138 2.12 1.42 8.05
CA TYR A 138 1.00 1.89 8.86
C TYR A 138 -0.09 0.82 9.04
N PHE A 139 -0.77 0.86 10.20
CA PHE A 139 -1.96 0.04 10.43
C PHE A 139 -3.09 0.79 11.16
N GLU A 140 -4.32 0.32 10.93
CA GLU A 140 -5.49 0.56 11.78
C GLU A 140 -6.10 -0.79 12.14
N MET A 141 -6.28 -1.06 13.43
CA MET A 141 -6.82 -2.33 13.93
C MET A 141 -8.22 -2.14 14.51
N TYR A 142 -9.10 -3.04 14.11
CA TYR A 142 -10.46 -3.18 14.59
C TYR A 142 -10.65 -4.57 15.19
N VAL A 143 -11.53 -4.67 16.19
CA VAL A 143 -12.02 -5.94 16.75
C VAL A 143 -13.54 -5.91 16.73
N ASN A 144 -14.16 -6.83 15.99
CA ASN A 144 -15.62 -6.85 15.75
C ASN A 144 -16.18 -5.48 15.29
N GLY A 145 -15.43 -4.77 14.44
CA GLY A 145 -15.78 -3.42 13.96
C GLY A 145 -15.44 -2.27 14.90
N ILE A 146 -15.05 -2.53 16.15
CA ILE A 146 -14.66 -1.50 17.11
C ILE A 146 -13.19 -1.10 16.89
N PRO A 147 -12.86 0.19 16.71
CA PRO A 147 -11.48 0.64 16.57
C PRO A 147 -10.71 0.45 17.88
N VAL A 148 -9.63 -0.34 17.85
CA VAL A 148 -8.86 -0.68 19.07
C VAL A 148 -7.47 -0.06 19.10
N GLY A 149 -6.90 0.29 17.95
CA GLY A 149 -5.59 0.91 17.89
C GLY A 149 -5.15 1.20 16.47
N LYS A 150 -4.61 2.39 16.22
CA LYS A 150 -3.92 2.74 14.98
C LYS A 150 -2.46 3.08 15.25
N ASP A 151 -1.63 2.93 14.23
CA ASP A 151 -0.22 3.25 14.33
C ASP A 151 -0.02 4.75 14.62
N LYS A 152 1.05 5.07 15.34
CA LYS A 152 1.48 6.42 15.66
C LYS A 152 2.35 7.04 14.58
N VAL A 153 3.09 6.22 13.83
CA VAL A 153 4.01 6.70 12.79
C VAL A 153 3.47 6.24 11.44
N PRO A 154 3.01 7.15 10.56
CA PRO A 154 2.50 6.77 9.25
C PRO A 154 3.54 6.13 8.34
N PHE A 155 4.78 6.61 8.38
CA PHE A 155 5.81 6.21 7.43
C PHE A 155 7.11 5.79 8.10
N THR A 156 7.93 6.74 8.54
CA THR A 156 9.17 6.46 9.27
C THR A 156 9.40 7.50 10.36
N GLU A 157 10.20 7.24 11.39
CA GLU A 157 10.96 6.01 11.67
C GLU A 157 10.07 4.80 12.01
N PHE A 158 10.51 3.60 11.62
CA PHE A 158 9.79 2.37 11.96
C PHE A 158 9.57 2.22 13.47
N ASN A 159 8.38 1.80 13.84
CA ASN A 159 7.95 1.58 15.22
C ASN A 159 7.29 0.21 15.36
N SER A 160 6.95 -0.15 16.59
CA SER A 160 6.11 -1.30 16.88
C SER A 160 5.17 -0.97 18.03
N SER A 161 4.03 -1.65 18.06
CA SER A 161 2.85 -1.23 18.78
C SER A 161 2.32 -2.32 19.71
N ILE A 162 1.67 -1.87 20.78
CA ILE A 162 0.93 -2.70 21.74
C ILE A 162 -0.53 -2.24 21.71
N VAL A 163 -1.45 -3.15 21.41
CA VAL A 163 -2.89 -2.93 21.53
C VAL A 163 -3.43 -3.89 22.59
N LYS A 164 -4.11 -3.37 23.61
CA LYS A 164 -4.80 -4.18 24.62
C LYS A 164 -6.29 -3.98 24.51
N PHE A 165 -7.03 -5.07 24.43
CA PHE A 165 -8.48 -5.05 24.32
C PHE A 165 -9.11 -6.19 25.12
N LYS A 166 -10.38 -6.01 25.49
CA LYS A 166 -11.17 -7.00 26.23
C LYS A 166 -12.42 -7.37 25.45
N VAL A 167 -12.55 -8.64 25.07
CA VAL A 167 -13.59 -9.12 24.14
C VAL A 167 -13.92 -10.59 24.42
N GLN A 168 -15.13 -11.03 24.08
CA GLN A 168 -15.53 -12.43 24.11
C GLN A 168 -15.14 -13.16 22.82
N LYS A 169 -14.83 -14.44 22.93
CA LYS A 169 -14.67 -15.33 21.77
C LYS A 169 -16.03 -15.87 21.28
N PRO A 170 -16.18 -16.11 19.96
CA PRO A 170 -15.23 -15.77 18.90
C PRO A 170 -15.23 -14.27 18.60
N TYR A 171 -14.11 -13.75 18.10
CA TYR A 171 -14.01 -12.37 17.62
C TYR A 171 -13.13 -12.29 16.37
N THR A 172 -13.39 -11.28 15.55
CA THR A 172 -12.63 -11.02 14.33
C THR A 172 -11.73 -9.81 14.52
N ILE A 173 -10.46 -9.99 14.19
CA ILE A 173 -9.51 -8.90 13.98
C ILE A 173 -9.58 -8.51 12.51
N ALA A 174 -9.74 -7.23 12.24
CA ALA A 174 -9.66 -6.65 10.91
C ALA A 174 -8.65 -5.51 10.93
N MET A 175 -7.76 -5.43 9.95
CA MET A 175 -6.77 -4.36 9.88
C MET A 175 -6.71 -3.74 8.49
N LYS A 176 -6.64 -2.42 8.44
CA LYS A 176 -6.23 -1.66 7.26
C LYS A 176 -4.73 -1.44 7.37
N LEU A 177 -4.01 -1.76 6.32
CA LEU A 177 -2.57 -1.64 6.22
C LEU A 177 -2.23 -0.71 5.06
N VAL A 178 -1.24 0.16 5.26
CA VAL A 178 -0.81 1.13 4.24
C VAL A 178 0.72 1.11 4.15
N ASP A 179 1.23 0.86 2.94
CA ASP A 179 2.59 1.21 2.54
C ASP A 179 2.56 2.70 2.18
N TRP A 180 3.27 3.52 2.94
CA TRP A 180 3.14 4.98 2.84
C TRP A 180 4.05 5.50 1.73
N GLU A 181 3.56 6.49 0.97
CA GLU A 181 4.29 7.00 -0.21
C GLU A 181 4.73 8.45 -0.03
N GLU A 182 5.89 8.81 -0.59
CA GLU A 182 6.32 10.23 -0.69
C GLU A 182 5.79 10.88 -1.97
N HIS A 183 5.76 10.10 -3.04
CA HIS A 183 5.28 10.50 -4.34
C HIS A 183 3.83 10.07 -4.49
N LEU A 184 2.96 11.00 -4.10
CA LEU A 184 1.53 10.76 -3.98
C LEU A 184 0.91 10.30 -5.31
N GLY A 185 0.09 9.24 -5.24
CA GLY A 185 -0.65 8.66 -6.35
C GLY A 185 0.12 7.64 -7.20
N VAL A 186 1.38 7.36 -6.85
CA VAL A 186 2.23 6.42 -7.60
C VAL A 186 3.02 5.43 -6.73
N GLY A 187 2.76 5.32 -5.42
CA GLY A 187 3.34 4.28 -4.55
C GLY A 187 4.86 4.32 -4.46
N CYS A 188 5.45 5.51 -4.59
CA CYS A 188 6.89 5.68 -4.72
C CYS A 188 7.50 6.54 -3.60
N GLU A 189 8.78 6.30 -3.39
CA GLU A 189 9.62 6.95 -2.40
C GLU A 189 11.01 7.27 -2.98
N GLU A 190 11.72 8.27 -2.44
CA GLU A 190 13.12 8.49 -2.82
C GLU A 190 14.03 7.49 -2.09
N ASN A 191 14.62 6.53 -2.79
CA ASN A 191 15.48 5.54 -2.15
C ASN A 191 16.45 4.89 -3.15
N ARG A 192 17.56 4.34 -2.63
CA ARG A 192 18.56 3.57 -3.40
C ARG A 192 19.00 4.23 -4.73
N GLY A 193 19.11 5.57 -4.74
CA GLY A 193 19.52 6.35 -5.91
C GLY A 193 18.44 6.52 -6.99
N LYS A 194 17.17 6.24 -6.67
CA LYS A 194 16.01 6.47 -7.52
C LYS A 194 15.07 7.45 -6.84
N SER A 195 14.66 8.49 -7.57
CA SER A 195 13.62 9.39 -7.08
C SER A 195 12.27 8.69 -6.95
N PHE A 196 11.98 7.71 -7.81
CA PHE A 196 10.74 6.91 -7.73
C PHE A 196 11.10 5.45 -7.49
N HIS A 197 11.57 5.14 -6.29
CA HIS A 197 11.76 3.77 -5.82
C HIS A 197 10.41 3.22 -5.34
N ASN A 198 10.14 1.95 -5.60
CA ASN A 198 8.92 1.30 -5.10
C ASN A 198 9.14 0.97 -3.62
N GLY A 199 8.19 1.34 -2.76
CA GLY A 199 8.17 0.91 -1.36
C GLY A 199 8.02 -0.62 -1.25
N ASP A 200 8.16 -1.11 -0.02
CA ASP A 200 7.67 -2.43 0.32
C ASP A 200 6.86 -2.36 1.61
N GLY A 201 5.69 -3.00 1.57
CA GLY A 201 4.81 -3.09 2.71
C GLY A 201 5.15 -4.27 3.63
N GLY A 202 4.17 -4.67 4.45
CA GLY A 202 4.24 -5.89 5.25
C GLY A 202 3.81 -5.66 6.69
N MET A 203 3.13 -6.64 7.28
CA MET A 203 2.73 -6.57 8.68
C MET A 203 2.93 -7.91 9.36
N VAL A 204 3.42 -7.88 10.59
CA VAL A 204 3.53 -9.06 11.47
C VAL A 204 2.87 -8.75 12.81
N ALA A 205 2.10 -9.70 13.32
CA ALA A 205 1.44 -9.55 14.61
C ALA A 205 1.37 -10.85 15.40
N VAL A 206 1.43 -10.70 16.73
CA VAL A 206 1.22 -11.79 17.69
C VAL A 206 0.21 -11.35 18.74
N ILE A 207 -0.81 -12.17 18.96
CA ILE A 207 -1.86 -11.93 19.93
C ILE A 207 -1.70 -12.92 21.09
N LYS A 208 -1.59 -12.38 22.31
CA LYS A 208 -1.45 -13.16 23.54
C LYS A 208 -2.61 -12.92 24.50
N ASP A 209 -2.98 -13.93 25.27
CA ASP A 209 -3.92 -13.78 26.39
C ASP A 209 -3.24 -13.15 27.63
N ALA A 210 -4.01 -12.94 28.69
CA ALA A 210 -3.52 -12.39 29.96
C ALA A 210 -2.49 -13.29 30.68
N GLN A 211 -2.40 -14.57 30.30
CA GLN A 211 -1.42 -15.54 30.82
C GLN A 211 -0.16 -15.63 29.95
N ASN A 212 -0.07 -14.83 28.89
CA ASN A 212 0.98 -14.81 27.87
C ASN A 212 1.02 -16.03 26.93
N ASN A 213 -0.06 -16.80 26.83
CA ASN A 213 -0.16 -17.81 25.79
C ASN A 213 -0.43 -17.15 24.44
N ILE A 214 0.18 -17.65 23.37
CA ILE A 214 -0.08 -17.18 22.01
C ILE A 214 -1.44 -17.73 21.57
N ILE A 215 -2.37 -16.84 21.27
CA ILE A 215 -3.74 -17.16 20.83
C ILE A 215 -3.84 -17.12 19.30
N ALA A 216 -3.10 -16.21 18.67
CA ALA A 216 -2.98 -16.11 17.22
C ALA A 216 -1.67 -15.42 16.85
N LYS A 217 -1.21 -15.67 15.64
CA LYS A 217 -0.09 -15.00 15.00
C LYS A 217 -0.41 -14.82 13.52
N THR A 218 0.29 -13.91 12.85
CA THR A 218 0.17 -13.75 11.41
C THR A 218 0.83 -14.91 10.67
N ASP A 219 0.10 -15.47 9.71
CA ASP A 219 0.50 -16.57 8.83
C ASP A 219 -0.45 -16.59 7.60
N GLU A 220 -0.32 -17.57 6.71
CA GLU A 220 -1.15 -17.70 5.50
C GLU A 220 -2.63 -17.99 5.77
N SER A 221 -3.04 -18.22 7.02
CA SER A 221 -4.45 -18.46 7.37
C SER A 221 -5.28 -17.17 7.48
N TRP A 222 -4.62 -16.01 7.53
CA TRP A 222 -5.28 -14.70 7.44
C TRP A 222 -5.83 -14.46 6.04
N LYS A 223 -6.88 -13.66 5.93
CA LYS A 223 -7.34 -13.09 4.65
C LYS A 223 -6.57 -11.82 4.35
N ALA A 224 -6.28 -11.56 3.07
CA ALA A 224 -5.65 -10.33 2.61
C ALA A 224 -6.14 -9.91 1.21
N GLN A 225 -6.57 -8.67 1.07
CA GLN A 225 -7.05 -8.10 -0.20
C GLN A 225 -6.45 -6.70 -0.42
N THR A 226 -5.79 -6.49 -1.56
CA THR A 226 -5.26 -5.18 -1.98
C THR A 226 -6.35 -4.28 -2.51
N PHE A 227 -6.31 -2.98 -2.22
CA PHE A 227 -7.24 -1.94 -2.66
C PHE A 227 -6.58 -0.73 -3.32
N TYR A 228 -5.25 -0.68 -3.32
CA TYR A 228 -4.47 0.30 -4.05
C TYR A 228 -3.18 -0.36 -4.54
N THR A 229 -2.95 -0.39 -5.85
CA THR A 229 -1.73 -0.95 -6.46
C THR A 229 -1.00 0.10 -7.29
N ALA A 230 0.26 0.38 -6.95
CA ALA A 230 1.13 1.37 -7.58
C ALA A 230 2.62 1.12 -7.24
N PRO A 231 3.60 1.64 -8.02
CA PRO A 231 3.46 2.19 -9.36
C PRO A 231 3.23 1.09 -10.41
N ILE A 232 2.51 1.42 -11.48
CA ILE A 232 2.37 0.55 -12.65
C ILE A 232 2.87 1.30 -13.89
N LYS A 233 3.87 0.76 -14.58
CA LYS A 233 4.41 1.37 -15.81
C LYS A 233 3.63 1.01 -17.07
N ASP A 234 3.11 -0.21 -17.10
CA ASP A 234 2.36 -0.77 -18.23
C ASP A 234 1.15 -1.54 -17.69
N LEU A 235 -0.06 -1.06 -18.00
CA LEU A 235 -1.30 -1.68 -17.54
C LEU A 235 -1.50 -3.10 -18.06
N SER A 236 -0.73 -3.57 -19.05
CA SER A 236 -0.79 -4.96 -19.51
C SER A 236 -0.17 -5.96 -18.52
N CYS A 237 0.57 -5.49 -17.50
CA CYS A 237 1.25 -6.35 -16.53
C CYS A 237 0.34 -6.84 -15.40
N VAL A 238 -0.81 -6.19 -15.23
CA VAL A 238 -1.81 -6.51 -14.21
C VAL A 238 -2.92 -7.39 -14.77
N SER A 239 -3.54 -8.18 -13.91
CA SER A 239 -4.72 -8.96 -14.25
C SER A 239 -5.58 -9.25 -13.03
N GLU A 240 -6.87 -9.51 -13.24
CA GLU A 240 -7.76 -10.01 -12.19
C GLU A 240 -8.24 -11.43 -12.52
N GLU A 241 -8.29 -12.30 -11.52
CA GLU A 241 -8.86 -13.66 -11.64
C GLU A 241 -9.72 -13.95 -10.40
N GLY A 242 -11.05 -13.97 -10.58
CA GLY A 242 -11.96 -13.97 -9.44
C GLY A 242 -11.75 -12.71 -8.59
N ASN A 243 -11.41 -12.87 -7.31
CA ASN A 243 -11.11 -11.75 -6.41
C ASN A 243 -9.59 -11.48 -6.27
N TYR A 244 -8.75 -12.24 -6.96
CA TYR A 244 -7.32 -11.98 -6.98
C TYR A 244 -7.00 -10.80 -7.89
N ARG A 245 -6.20 -9.86 -7.39
CA ARG A 245 -5.72 -8.66 -8.09
C ARG A 245 -4.21 -8.80 -8.24
N TYR A 246 -3.75 -9.20 -9.42
CA TYR A 246 -2.36 -9.58 -9.65
C TYR A 246 -1.55 -8.46 -10.29
N SER A 247 -0.33 -8.28 -9.78
CA SER A 247 0.70 -7.38 -10.32
C SER A 247 2.07 -8.06 -10.42
N LYS A 248 2.13 -9.40 -10.33
CA LYS A 248 3.38 -10.18 -10.31
C LYS A 248 4.27 -10.03 -11.56
N ASN A 249 3.68 -9.66 -12.70
CA ASN A 249 4.41 -9.47 -13.96
C ASN A 249 4.84 -8.01 -14.16
N CYS A 250 4.51 -7.12 -13.21
CA CYS A 250 4.83 -5.71 -13.29
C CYS A 250 6.29 -5.45 -12.93
N ASP A 251 6.85 -4.40 -13.52
CA ASP A 251 8.20 -3.95 -13.22
C ASP A 251 8.26 -3.35 -11.81
N THR A 252 9.18 -3.86 -10.99
CA THR A 252 9.44 -3.40 -9.63
C THR A 252 10.77 -2.66 -9.49
N ASN A 253 11.34 -2.19 -10.60
CA ASN A 253 12.65 -1.54 -10.63
C ASN A 253 12.58 -0.03 -10.34
N GLY A 254 11.41 0.57 -10.12
CA GLY A 254 11.29 2.02 -9.95
C GLY A 254 11.81 2.84 -11.13
N GLY A 255 12.01 4.14 -10.95
CA GLY A 255 12.42 5.06 -12.01
C GLY A 255 12.93 6.41 -11.51
N GLN A 256 13.10 7.33 -12.44
CA GLN A 256 13.53 8.72 -12.15
C GLN A 256 12.39 9.74 -12.35
N ASP A 257 11.30 9.31 -12.96
CA ASP A 257 10.12 10.12 -13.22
C ASP A 257 8.88 9.21 -13.17
N GLY A 258 7.95 9.52 -12.26
CA GLY A 258 6.69 8.81 -12.09
C GLY A 258 5.49 9.49 -12.75
N SER A 259 5.67 10.57 -13.51
CA SER A 259 4.57 11.35 -14.10
C SER A 259 3.69 10.55 -15.07
N SER A 260 4.20 9.44 -15.62
CA SER A 260 3.47 8.53 -16.50
C SER A 260 3.03 7.23 -15.83
N PHE A 261 3.38 7.00 -14.56
CA PHE A 261 3.00 5.80 -13.84
C PHE A 261 1.50 5.81 -13.55
N TYR A 262 0.91 4.62 -13.62
CA TYR A 262 -0.48 4.37 -13.31
C TYR A 262 -0.61 3.84 -11.88
N ALA A 263 -1.82 3.95 -11.36
CA ALA A 263 -2.25 3.18 -10.21
C ALA A 263 -3.67 2.64 -10.41
N LEU A 264 -3.97 1.57 -9.68
CA LEU A 264 -5.29 0.93 -9.64
C LEU A 264 -5.87 1.09 -8.25
N HIS A 265 -7.13 1.50 -8.18
CA HIS A 265 -7.84 1.74 -6.95
C HIS A 265 -9.16 0.97 -6.92
N TRP A 266 -9.50 0.39 -5.78
CA TRP A 266 -10.78 -0.28 -5.57
C TRP A 266 -11.46 0.28 -4.33
N GLU A 267 -12.78 0.40 -4.36
CA GLU A 267 -13.54 0.85 -3.20
C GLU A 267 -13.46 -0.20 -2.09
N LEU A 268 -13.26 0.27 -0.86
CA LEU A 268 -13.33 -0.58 0.32
C LEU A 268 -14.78 -1.05 0.52
N PRO A 269 -15.03 -2.34 0.80
CA PRO A 269 -16.38 -2.80 1.10
C PRO A 269 -16.90 -2.12 2.37
N ASN A 270 -18.18 -1.76 2.39
CA ASN A 270 -18.79 -1.23 3.61
C ASN A 270 -18.73 -2.28 4.72
N GLU A 271 -18.56 -1.84 5.97
CA GLU A 271 -18.57 -2.71 7.15
C GLU A 271 -17.55 -3.86 7.11
N TRP A 272 -16.50 -3.76 6.27
CA TRP A 272 -15.46 -4.77 6.10
C TRP A 272 -14.73 -5.14 7.40
N MET A 273 -14.85 -4.33 8.44
CA MET A 273 -14.24 -4.51 9.76
C MET A 273 -15.10 -5.32 10.73
N ASN A 274 -16.39 -5.52 10.43
CA ASN A 274 -17.33 -6.15 11.35
C ASN A 274 -17.13 -7.68 11.43
N ALA A 275 -17.62 -8.27 12.52
CA ALA A 275 -17.50 -9.70 12.79
C ALA A 275 -18.26 -10.58 11.77
N ASP A 276 -19.38 -10.07 11.26
CA ASP A 276 -20.29 -10.78 10.33
C ASP A 276 -20.00 -10.52 8.85
N PHE A 277 -18.99 -9.71 8.53
CA PHE A 277 -18.57 -9.47 7.16
C PHE A 277 -18.07 -10.77 6.51
N ASP A 278 -18.64 -11.10 5.35
CA ASP A 278 -18.30 -12.29 4.56
C ASP A 278 -17.03 -12.07 3.73
N ASP A 279 -15.90 -12.50 4.28
CA ASP A 279 -14.59 -12.52 3.62
C ASP A 279 -14.27 -13.87 2.95
N SER A 280 -15.25 -14.77 2.78
CA SER A 280 -15.03 -16.10 2.20
C SER A 280 -14.44 -16.03 0.79
N ASN A 281 -14.75 -14.95 0.08
CA ASN A 281 -14.29 -14.64 -1.27
C ASN A 281 -12.91 -13.95 -1.32
N TRP A 282 -12.35 -13.51 -0.19
CA TRP A 282 -11.03 -12.90 -0.16
C TRP A 282 -9.92 -13.93 -0.27
N PRO A 283 -8.81 -13.61 -0.98
CA PRO A 283 -7.60 -14.39 -0.95
C PRO A 283 -7.07 -14.58 0.47
N ASN A 284 -6.39 -15.70 0.69
CA ASN A 284 -5.53 -15.84 1.84
C ASN A 284 -4.30 -14.94 1.70
N ALA A 285 -3.71 -14.56 2.82
CA ALA A 285 -2.50 -13.76 2.86
C ALA A 285 -1.31 -14.52 2.26
N THR A 286 -0.42 -13.76 1.64
CA THR A 286 0.90 -14.27 1.23
C THR A 286 1.90 -13.98 2.33
N THR A 287 2.74 -14.96 2.68
CA THR A 287 3.79 -14.80 3.68
C THR A 287 5.09 -14.35 3.05
N TYR A 288 5.83 -13.51 3.77
CA TYR A 288 7.09 -12.91 3.33
C TYR A 288 8.17 -13.08 4.40
N THR A 289 9.41 -13.28 3.97
CA THR A 289 10.55 -13.45 4.89
C THR A 289 11.02 -12.10 5.45
N ASN A 290 11.66 -12.09 6.61
CA ASN A 290 12.31 -10.90 7.20
C ASN A 290 13.27 -10.20 6.22
N LYS A 291 13.98 -10.96 5.39
CA LYS A 291 14.86 -10.44 4.33
C LYS A 291 14.09 -9.71 3.22
N ALA A 292 12.89 -10.19 2.88
CA ALA A 292 12.07 -9.57 1.85
C ALA A 292 11.57 -8.18 2.30
N ILE A 293 11.19 -8.06 3.58
CA ILE A 293 10.74 -6.80 4.21
C ILE A 293 11.92 -5.91 4.67
N GLY A 294 13.14 -6.45 4.69
CA GLY A 294 14.34 -5.72 5.08
C GLY A 294 14.35 -5.24 6.54
N VAL A 295 13.92 -6.08 7.49
CA VAL A 295 13.78 -5.69 8.91
C VAL A 295 15.02 -5.90 9.78
N ASP A 296 16.08 -6.51 9.25
CA ASP A 296 17.29 -6.93 10.00
C ASP A 296 18.03 -5.80 10.73
N ASN A 297 17.78 -4.54 10.36
CA ASN A 297 18.39 -3.35 10.95
C ASN A 297 17.39 -2.43 11.66
N LYS A 298 16.14 -2.87 11.88
CA LYS A 298 15.06 -2.07 12.49
C LYS A 298 14.88 -2.45 13.97
N PRO A 299 15.33 -1.65 14.95
CA PRO A 299 15.21 -1.99 16.38
C PRO A 299 13.77 -2.18 16.88
N SER A 300 12.81 -1.54 16.21
CA SER A 300 11.38 -1.75 16.41
C SER A 300 10.93 -3.20 16.17
N TYR A 301 11.69 -3.96 15.39
CA TYR A 301 11.51 -5.39 15.15
C TYR A 301 12.56 -6.21 15.92
N THR A 302 13.86 -5.92 15.73
CA THR A 302 14.96 -6.78 16.19
C THR A 302 15.14 -6.82 17.72
N ASN A 303 14.66 -5.82 18.47
CA ASN A 303 14.60 -5.90 19.94
C ASN A 303 13.54 -6.88 20.44
N PHE A 304 12.60 -7.28 19.57
CA PHE A 304 11.42 -8.06 19.93
C PHE A 304 11.31 -9.35 19.12
N THR A 305 12.45 -9.94 18.72
CA THR A 305 12.48 -11.26 18.05
C THR A 305 11.82 -12.35 18.89
N SER A 306 11.92 -12.31 20.23
CA SER A 306 11.15 -13.21 21.11
C SER A 306 9.62 -13.08 21.02
N ILE A 307 9.12 -12.07 20.31
CA ILE A 307 7.70 -11.88 19.99
C ILE A 307 7.46 -12.23 18.52
N PHE A 308 8.19 -11.58 17.60
CA PHE A 308 7.89 -11.67 16.17
C PHE A 308 8.62 -12.79 15.43
N ASP A 309 9.82 -13.18 15.88
CA ASP A 309 10.77 -14.09 15.19
C ASP A 309 11.21 -15.21 16.17
N ASP A 310 10.27 -15.73 16.96
CA ASP A 310 10.52 -16.76 17.97
C ASP A 310 10.68 -18.11 17.30
N SER A 311 11.78 -18.83 17.55
CA SER A 311 12.09 -20.06 16.81
C SER A 311 11.04 -21.17 16.93
N ASP A 312 10.26 -21.17 18.02
CA ASP A 312 9.22 -22.17 18.25
C ASP A 312 7.83 -21.65 17.84
N ASN A 313 7.63 -20.33 17.79
CA ASN A 313 6.34 -19.68 17.57
C ASN A 313 6.42 -18.50 16.59
N ASP A 314 7.21 -18.66 15.54
CA ASP A 314 7.52 -17.63 14.55
C ASP A 314 6.27 -17.04 13.92
N ALA A 315 6.16 -15.71 13.87
CA ALA A 315 5.06 -15.01 13.23
C ALA A 315 5.53 -14.52 11.86
N GLU A 316 4.77 -14.82 10.82
CA GLU A 316 5.20 -14.48 9.47
C GLU A 316 4.71 -13.07 9.11
N PHE A 317 5.53 -12.33 8.36
CA PHE A 317 5.03 -11.13 7.69
C PHE A 317 4.00 -11.53 6.66
N ILE A 318 2.85 -10.87 6.71
CA ILE A 318 1.76 -11.09 5.77
C ILE A 318 1.45 -9.82 4.96
N TRP A 319 1.01 -10.05 3.73
CA TRP A 319 0.46 -9.01 2.86
C TRP A 319 -0.54 -9.64 1.85
N SER A 320 -0.99 -8.85 0.87
CA SER A 320 -1.64 -9.36 -0.34
C SER A 320 -0.62 -10.05 -1.27
N THR A 321 -0.97 -10.26 -2.54
CA THR A 321 -0.12 -11.04 -3.47
C THR A 321 1.17 -10.33 -3.89
N ASN A 322 1.33 -9.04 -3.62
CA ASN A 322 2.53 -8.29 -3.96
C ASN A 322 2.90 -7.26 -2.89
N VAL A 323 3.88 -7.60 -2.06
CA VAL A 323 4.42 -6.71 -1.01
C VAL A 323 5.05 -5.41 -1.53
N VAL A 324 5.44 -5.34 -2.80
CA VAL A 324 6.16 -4.18 -3.36
C VAL A 324 5.23 -3.18 -4.05
N LEU A 325 4.07 -3.63 -4.54
CA LEU A 325 3.18 -2.79 -5.35
C LEU A 325 1.81 -2.57 -4.74
N ASP A 326 1.39 -3.40 -3.79
CA ASP A 326 0.09 -3.25 -3.15
C ASP A 326 0.25 -2.31 -1.95
N ASN A 327 -0.24 -1.07 -2.05
CA ASN A 327 0.02 0.00 -1.08
C ASN A 327 -1.12 0.18 -0.06
N GLU A 328 -2.33 -0.29 -0.34
CA GLU A 328 -3.42 -0.37 0.65
C GLU A 328 -3.95 -1.80 0.67
N VAL A 329 -3.88 -2.46 1.84
CA VAL A 329 -4.31 -3.86 2.01
C VAL A 329 -5.21 -3.96 3.23
N LEU A 330 -6.32 -4.69 3.09
CA LEU A 330 -7.14 -5.09 4.22
C LEU A 330 -6.84 -6.55 4.58
N VAL A 331 -6.64 -6.83 5.86
CA VAL A 331 -6.47 -8.20 6.37
C VAL A 331 -7.49 -8.53 7.45
N ARG A 332 -7.90 -9.80 7.52
CA ARG A 332 -8.89 -10.29 8.48
C ARG A 332 -8.55 -11.67 9.03
N TYR A 333 -8.85 -11.91 10.29
CA TYR A 333 -8.73 -13.20 10.94
C TYR A 333 -9.71 -13.36 12.10
N THR A 334 -10.35 -14.52 12.19
CA THR A 334 -11.31 -14.83 13.26
C THR A 334 -10.71 -15.79 14.26
N ILE A 335 -10.59 -15.32 15.50
CA ILE A 335 -10.16 -16.10 16.66
C ILE A 335 -11.38 -16.83 17.22
N LYS A 336 -11.25 -18.15 17.35
CA LYS A 336 -12.31 -19.06 17.79
C LYS A 336 -12.40 -19.20 19.30
#